data_AF-A0A2V6JK84-F1
#
_entry.id   AF-A0A2V6JK84-F1
#
_cell.length_a   1.000
_cell.length_b   1.000
_cell.length_c   1.000
_cell.angle_alpha   90.00
_cell.angle_beta   90.00
_cell.angle_gamma   90.00
#
_symmetry.space_group_name_H-M   'P 1'
#
loop_
_entity.id
_entity.type
_entity.pdbx_description
1 polymer ?
#
loop_
_entity_poly.entity_id
_entity_poly.type
_entity_poly.pdbx_seq_one_letter_code
_entity_poly.pdbx_strand_id
1 'polypeptide(L)'
;MEAADWASLSDPELLERRISSLGLRLEGTALEPLIGQLYDELSAKGLVFHPPCHVGDEWFVPVGIPAIFIPFFLVHDRLRELERTMMLEVEGGTPEWFMKLMRHEAGHA
;
A
#
# COMPACT_ATOMS: atom_id res chain seq x y z
N MET A 1 21.07 -2.38 1.01
CA MET A 1 20.22 -2.66 -0.16
C MET A 1 20.09 -1.32 -0.84
N GLU A 2 20.69 -1.12 -2.02
CA GLU A 2 20.68 0.17 -2.71
C GLU A 2 19.23 0.64 -2.83
N ALA A 3 18.90 1.78 -2.21
CA ALA A 3 17.66 2.48 -2.48
C ALA A 3 17.71 2.84 -3.97
N ALA A 4 16.94 2.08 -4.74
CA ALA A 4 17.25 1.84 -6.14
C ALA A 4 17.09 3.10 -7.00
N ASP A 5 17.98 3.21 -7.98
CA ASP A 5 18.11 4.20 -9.07
C ASP A 5 16.79 4.80 -9.59
N TRP A 6 15.69 4.05 -9.48
CA TRP A 6 14.37 4.49 -9.88
C TRP A 6 13.85 5.74 -9.14
N ALA A 7 14.21 5.94 -7.87
CA ALA A 7 13.67 7.07 -7.09
C ALA A 7 14.15 8.43 -7.60
N SER A 8 15.29 8.45 -8.29
CA SER A 8 15.86 9.63 -8.95
C SER A 8 15.41 9.83 -10.40
N LEU A 9 14.68 8.88 -10.99
CA LEU A 9 14.20 8.98 -12.36
C LEU A 9 13.16 10.11 -12.51
N SER A 10 13.14 10.71 -13.70
CA SER A 10 12.06 11.61 -14.10
C SER A 10 10.72 10.85 -14.17
N ASP A 11 9.59 11.57 -14.13
CA ASP A 11 8.26 10.94 -14.21
C ASP A 11 8.12 10.03 -15.46
N PRO A 12 8.51 10.47 -16.68
CA PRO A 12 8.41 9.60 -17.86
C PRO A 12 9.25 8.33 -17.75
N GLU A 13 10.48 8.43 -17.25
CA GLU A 13 11.37 7.27 -17.08
C GLU A 13 10.87 6.31 -16.01
N LEU A 14 10.24 6.82 -14.94
CA LEU A 14 9.67 6.00 -13.88
C LEU A 14 8.40 5.27 -14.35
N LEU A 15 7.56 5.92 -15.16
CA LEU A 15 6.37 5.32 -15.78
C LEU A 15 6.69 4.15 -16.72
N GLU A 16 7.91 4.12 -17.29
CA GLU A 16 8.38 2.99 -18.11
C GLU A 16 8.82 1.77 -17.28
N ARG A 17 8.89 1.87 -15.95
CA ARG A 17 9.34 0.78 -15.07
C ARG A 17 8.18 -0.13 -14.69
N ARG A 18 8.50 -1.43 -14.54
CA ARG A 18 7.57 -2.39 -13.94
C ARG A 18 7.58 -2.22 -12.42
N ILE A 19 6.41 -2.18 -11.79
CA ILE A 19 6.28 -2.10 -10.32
C ILE A 19 7.11 -3.19 -9.62
N SER A 20 7.11 -4.42 -10.15
CA SER A 20 7.89 -5.54 -9.58
C SER A 20 9.41 -5.34 -9.61
N SER A 21 9.93 -4.46 -10.46
CA SER A 21 11.36 -4.11 -10.51
C SER A 21 11.78 -3.06 -9.48
N LEU A 22 10.81 -2.41 -8.82
CA LEU A 22 11.08 -1.33 -7.86
C LEU A 22 11.52 -1.85 -6.48
N GLY A 23 11.34 -3.14 -6.21
CA GLY A 23 11.75 -3.77 -4.94
C GLY A 23 10.94 -3.31 -3.73
N LEU A 24 9.69 -2.87 -3.95
CA LEU A 24 8.81 -2.32 -2.93
C LEU A 24 8.43 -3.37 -1.89
N ARG A 25 8.37 -2.93 -0.63
CA ARG A 25 8.05 -3.73 0.56
C ARG A 25 7.21 -2.89 1.51
N LEU A 26 6.32 -3.53 2.26
CA LEU A 26 5.55 -2.83 3.29
C LEU A 26 6.36 -2.68 4.58
N GLU A 27 7.25 -3.63 4.85
CA GLU A 27 8.12 -3.66 6.01
C GLU A 27 9.13 -2.50 5.97
N GLY A 28 9.33 -1.84 7.11
CA GLY A 28 10.19 -0.67 7.24
C GLY A 28 9.60 0.63 6.70
N THR A 29 8.34 0.64 6.26
CA THR A 29 7.65 1.84 5.76
C THR A 29 6.78 2.48 6.84
N ALA A 30 6.28 3.69 6.57
CA ALA A 30 5.28 4.34 7.42
C ALA A 30 3.92 3.59 7.45
N LEU A 31 3.69 2.63 6.54
CA LEU A 31 2.46 1.84 6.49
C LEU A 31 2.48 0.67 7.46
N GLU A 32 3.66 0.12 7.77
CA GLU A 32 3.81 -1.03 8.68
C GLU A 32 3.09 -0.83 10.04
N PRO A 33 3.27 0.29 10.77
CA PRO A 33 2.53 0.51 12.02
C PRO A 33 1.01 0.67 11.82
N LEU A 34 0.55 1.15 10.66
CA LEU A 34 -0.88 1.29 10.36
C LEU A 34 -1.52 -0.07 10.07
N ILE A 35 -0.79 -0.96 9.39
CA ILE A 35 -1.20 -2.36 9.21
C ILE A 35 -1.28 -3.05 10.57
N GLY A 36 -0.28 -2.84 11.44
CA GLY A 36 -0.31 -3.31 12.82
C GLY A 36 -1.53 -2.81 13.60
N GLN A 37 -1.89 -1.53 13.44
CA GLN A 37 -3.09 -0.97 14.05
C GLN A 37 -4.37 -1.70 13.61
N LEU A 38 -4.52 -2.03 12.32
CA LEU A 38 -5.66 -2.83 11.87
C LEU A 38 -5.70 -4.18 12.59
N TYR A 39 -4.56 -4.87 12.69
CA TYR A 39 -4.49 -6.19 13.31
C TYR A 39 -4.81 -6.14 14.82
N ASP A 40 -4.36 -5.10 15.51
CA ASP A 40 -4.72 -4.87 16.91
C ASP A 40 -6.23 -4.62 17.06
N GLU A 41 -6.84 -3.83 16.16
CA GLU A 41 -8.28 -3.56 16.16
C GLU A 41 -9.12 -4.84 15.92
N LEU A 42 -8.66 -5.72 15.02
CA LEU A 42 -9.31 -7.01 14.76
C LEU A 42 -9.20 -7.92 16.00
N SER A 43 -8.00 -8.02 16.58
CA SER A 43 -7.73 -8.83 17.77
C SER A 43 -8.57 -8.37 18.97
N ALA A 44 -8.68 -7.05 19.18
CA ALA A 44 -9.48 -6.46 20.25
C ALA A 44 -10.98 -6.79 20.14
N LYS A 45 -11.45 -7.10 18.94
CA LYS A 45 -12.83 -7.56 18.67
C LYS A 45 -12.98 -9.09 18.72
N GLY A 46 -11.92 -9.82 19.08
CA GLY A 46 -11.91 -11.29 19.12
C GLY A 46 -11.84 -11.95 17.74
N LEU A 47 -11.51 -11.20 16.69
CA LEU A 47 -11.28 -11.76 15.36
C LEU A 47 -9.87 -12.36 15.31
N VAL A 48 -9.80 -13.66 15.07
CA VAL A 48 -8.53 -14.42 15.04
C VAL A 48 -7.83 -14.38 13.68
N PHE A 49 -8.55 -13.95 12.65
CA PHE A 49 -8.02 -13.86 11.30
C PHE A 49 -7.53 -12.45 11.01
N HIS A 50 -6.29 -12.35 10.54
CA HIS A 50 -5.62 -11.12 10.14
C HIS A 50 -5.25 -11.25 8.67
N PRO A 51 -5.97 -10.56 7.75
CA PRO A 51 -5.70 -10.67 6.31
C PRO A 51 -4.24 -10.28 6.00
N PRO A 52 -3.44 -11.13 5.35
CA PRO A 52 -2.10 -10.77 4.90
C PRO A 52 -2.15 -9.54 3.99
N CYS A 53 -1.17 -8.64 4.11
CA CYS A 53 -1.07 -7.45 3.29
C CYS A 53 0.05 -7.59 2.25
N HIS A 54 -0.24 -7.20 1.02
CA HIS A 54 0.70 -7.25 -0.10
C HIS A 54 0.74 -5.91 -0.84
N VAL A 55 1.81 -5.66 -1.60
CA VAL A 55 1.86 -4.52 -2.52
C VAL A 55 1.10 -4.89 -3.79
N GLY A 56 0.17 -4.03 -4.21
CA GLY A 56 -0.62 -4.15 -5.44
C GLY A 56 -0.58 -2.90 -6.29
N ASP A 57 -1.29 -2.93 -7.41
CA ASP A 57 -1.56 -1.78 -8.26
C ASP A 57 -2.66 -0.87 -7.68
N GLU A 58 -3.69 -1.48 -7.08
CA GLU A 58 -4.82 -0.79 -6.44
C GLU A 58 -5.23 -1.43 -5.11
N TRP A 59 -6.19 -0.81 -4.42
CA TRP A 59 -6.85 -1.39 -3.25
C TRP A 59 -7.74 -2.54 -3.69
N PHE A 60 -7.45 -3.76 -3.26
CA PHE A 60 -8.22 -4.91 -3.68
C PHE A 60 -8.08 -6.13 -2.75
N VAL A 61 -9.13 -6.95 -2.70
CA VAL A 61 -9.12 -8.31 -2.12
C VAL A 61 -9.53 -9.30 -3.21
N PRO A 62 -8.63 -10.20 -3.66
CA PRO A 62 -8.97 -11.15 -4.72
C PRO A 62 -10.05 -12.15 -4.30
N VAL A 63 -10.91 -12.49 -5.25
CA VAL A 63 -12.00 -13.44 -5.01
C VAL A 63 -11.43 -14.79 -4.54
N GLY A 64 -11.87 -15.23 -3.36
CA GLY A 64 -11.43 -16.49 -2.75
C GLY A 64 -10.04 -16.45 -2.11
N ILE A 65 -9.38 -15.29 -2.05
CA ILE A 65 -8.10 -15.09 -1.39
C ILE A 65 -8.24 -13.92 -0.41
N PRO A 66 -8.41 -14.20 0.90
CA PRO A 66 -8.63 -13.16 1.91
C PRO A 66 -7.31 -12.45 2.25
N ALA A 67 -6.80 -11.66 1.30
CA ALA A 67 -5.57 -10.88 1.42
C ALA A 67 -5.78 -9.49 0.84
N ILE A 68 -5.22 -8.48 1.51
CA ILE A 68 -5.39 -7.07 1.15
C ILE A 68 -4.20 -6.62 0.30
N PHE A 69 -4.48 -6.12 -0.90
CA PHE A 69 -3.48 -5.48 -1.75
C PHE A 69 -3.53 -3.97 -1.52
N ILE A 70 -2.39 -3.42 -1.15
CA ILE A 70 -2.18 -2.00 -0.87
C ILE A 70 -1.48 -1.37 -2.07
N PRO A 71 -1.99 -0.25 -2.63
CA PRO A 71 -1.39 0.38 -3.80
C PRO A 71 0.10 0.72 -3.60
N PHE A 72 0.90 0.37 -4.60
CA PHE A 72 2.35 0.55 -4.61
C PHE A 72 2.79 1.99 -4.40
N PHE A 73 1.99 2.96 -4.86
CA PHE A 73 2.33 4.37 -4.73
C PHE A 73 2.35 4.85 -3.28
N LEU A 74 1.68 4.15 -2.34
CA LEU A 74 1.68 4.51 -0.93
C LEU A 74 2.98 4.14 -0.21
N VAL A 75 3.78 3.26 -0.81
CA VAL A 75 4.99 2.65 -0.21
C VAL A 75 6.16 3.62 -0.14
N HIS A 76 6.20 4.64 -1.00
CA HIS A 76 7.33 5.57 -1.08
C HIS A 76 6.92 6.97 -1.57
N ASP A 77 7.47 8.03 -0.96
CA ASP A 77 7.08 9.43 -1.25
C ASP A 77 7.25 9.82 -2.72
N ARG A 78 8.31 9.35 -3.38
CA ARG A 78 8.50 9.57 -4.83
C ARG A 78 7.33 9.08 -5.67
N LEU A 79 6.74 7.93 -5.30
CA LEU A 79 5.60 7.35 -6.00
C LEU A 79 4.31 8.07 -5.64
N ARG A 80 4.16 8.53 -4.38
CA ARG A 80 3.05 9.40 -3.97
C ARG A 80 3.01 10.69 -4.78
N GLU A 81 4.19 11.27 -5.05
CA GLU A 81 4.29 12.47 -5.88
C GLU A 81 3.89 12.17 -7.31
N LEU A 82 4.41 11.08 -7.90
CA LEU A 82 4.04 10.68 -9.27
C LEU A 82 2.53 10.43 -9.39
N GLU A 83 1.93 9.72 -8.43
CA GLU A 83 0.49 9.46 -8.38
C GLU A 83 -0.29 10.78 -8.31
N ARG A 84 0.12 11.71 -7.46
CA ARG A 84 -0.50 13.04 -7.36
C ARG A 84 -0.39 13.82 -8.67
N THR A 85 0.73 13.75 -9.37
CA THR A 85 0.90 14.43 -10.67
C THR A 85 -0.04 13.84 -11.72
N MET A 86 -0.20 12.53 -11.74
CA MET A 86 -0.97 11.81 -12.78
C MET A 86 -2.47 11.78 -12.49
N MET A 87 -2.86 11.57 -11.24
CA MET A 87 -4.24 11.35 -10.81
C MET A 87 -4.82 12.50 -9.98
N LEU A 88 -4.04 13.56 -9.70
CA LEU A 88 -4.40 14.74 -8.89
C LEU A 88 -4.66 14.46 -7.40
N GLU A 89 -4.64 13.19 -7.00
CA GLU A 89 -4.89 12.72 -5.64
C GLU A 89 -4.01 11.49 -5.34
N VAL A 90 -3.81 11.20 -4.05
CA VAL A 90 -3.16 9.97 -3.60
C VAL A 90 -4.15 9.26 -2.70
N GLU A 91 -4.85 8.27 -3.24
CA GLU A 91 -5.88 7.55 -2.51
C GLU A 91 -5.28 6.83 -1.29
N GLY A 92 -5.80 7.10 -0.10
CA GLY A 92 -5.23 6.60 1.15
C GLY A 92 -3.92 7.29 1.55
N GLY A 93 -3.63 8.48 1.00
CA GLY A 93 -2.40 9.22 1.25
C GLY A 93 -2.20 9.71 2.69
N THR A 94 -3.26 9.84 3.49
CA THR A 94 -3.17 10.18 4.92
C THR A 94 -3.44 8.96 5.81
N PRO A 95 -2.90 8.90 7.04
CA PRO A 95 -3.17 7.79 7.96
C PRO A 95 -4.66 7.53 8.19
N GLU A 96 -5.48 8.58 8.31
CA GLU A 96 -6.92 8.44 8.56
C GLU A 96 -7.64 7.80 7.35
N TRP A 97 -7.28 8.22 6.14
CA TRP A 97 -7.87 7.68 4.92
C TRP A 97 -7.35 6.28 4.63
N PHE A 98 -6.04 6.04 4.79
CA PHE A 98 -5.44 4.71 4.72
C PHE A 98 -6.18 3.73 5.64
N MET A 99 -6.37 4.10 6.91
CA MET A 99 -7.07 3.25 7.88
C MET A 99 -8.56 3.08 7.56
N LYS A 100 -9.19 4.01 6.84
CA LYS A 100 -10.57 3.84 6.35
C LYS A 100 -10.62 2.76 5.27
N LEU A 101 -9.68 2.77 4.32
CA LEU A 101 -9.59 1.79 3.23
C LEU A 101 -9.18 0.40 3.74
N MET A 102 -8.17 0.33 4.62
CA MET A 102 -7.76 -0.93 5.26
C MET A 102 -8.93 -1.65 5.96
N ARG A 103 -9.78 -0.92 6.67
CA ARG A 103 -10.96 -1.49 7.34
C ARG A 103 -12.05 -1.89 6.36
N HIS A 104 -12.16 -1.21 5.23
CA HIS A 104 -13.09 -1.58 4.16
C HIS A 104 -12.67 -2.90 3.52
N GLU A 105 -11.40 -3.01 3.11
CA GLU A 105 -10.84 -4.23 2.50
C GLU A 105 -10.82 -5.41 3.48
N ALA A 106 -10.50 -5.17 4.75
CA ALA A 106 -10.62 -6.19 5.78
C ALA A 106 -12.06 -6.69 6.01
N GLY A 107 -13.07 -5.93 5.57
CA GLY A 107 -14.47 -6.37 5.57
C GLY A 107 -14.83 -7.26 4.39
N HIS A 108 -14.06 -7.19 3.29
CA HIS A 108 -14.21 -8.07 2.12
C HIS A 108 -13.45 -9.39 2.29
N ALA A 109 -12.31 -9.36 2.98
CA ALA A 109 -11.48 -10.53 3.29
C ALA A 109 -12.12 -11.45 4.35
#